data_AF-A0A4P7ZU44-F1
#
_entry.id   AF-A0A4P7ZU44-F1
#
_cell.length_a   1.000
_cell.length_b   1.000
_cell.length_c   1.000
_cell.angle_alpha   90.00
_cell.angle_beta   90.00
_cell.angle_gamma   90.00
#
_symmetry.space_group_name_H-M   'P 1'
#
loop_
_entity.id
_entity.type
_entity.pdbx_description
1 polymer ?
#
loop_
_entity_poly.entity_id
_entity_poly.type
_entity_poly.pdbx_seq_one_letter_code
_entity_poly.pdbx_strand_id
1 'polypeptide(L)'
;MLHRRLTQRICPGWLAAGLLVPWLGLTAAHAEPKLSLPVECQLAQGPWQPCTLTIEQVGEHWWLQVGSQTLVFRSNGRGEITLRDPAGITKTVQPVWTAQRALCWDGVCTKGDFPLD
;
A
#
# COMPACT_ATOMS: atom_id res chain seq x y z
N MET A 1 31.01 16.71 -32.85
CA MET A 1 32.31 16.07 -33.12
C MET A 1 32.67 15.23 -31.90
N LEU A 2 32.42 13.93 -31.92
CA LEU A 2 33.30 12.88 -32.43
C LEU A 2 34.20 12.34 -31.30
N HIS A 3 33.78 11.25 -30.65
CA HIS A 3 34.65 10.08 -30.46
C HIS A 3 33.83 8.83 -30.14
N ARG A 4 33.46 8.15 -31.23
CA ARG A 4 33.42 6.69 -31.32
C ARG A 4 34.69 6.11 -30.68
N ARG A 5 34.53 5.20 -29.72
CA ARG A 5 35.46 4.06 -29.59
C ARG A 5 34.64 2.78 -29.68
N LEU A 6 34.66 2.27 -30.91
CA LEU A 6 34.35 0.90 -31.26
C LEU A 6 35.31 -0.01 -30.47
N THR A 7 34.77 -0.85 -29.60
CA THR A 7 35.49 -2.05 -29.15
C THR A 7 34.56 -3.23 -29.33
N GLN A 8 34.26 -3.47 -30.59
CA GLN A 8 33.59 -4.64 -31.13
C GLN A 8 34.60 -5.79 -31.07
N ARG A 9 34.67 -6.50 -29.93
CA ARG A 9 35.35 -7.80 -29.86
C ARG A 9 34.38 -8.87 -30.34
N ILE A 10 34.45 -9.10 -31.64
CA ILE A 10 34.01 -10.32 -32.30
C ILE A 10 34.89 -11.45 -31.76
N CYS A 11 34.32 -12.41 -31.05
CA CYS A 11 34.93 -13.73 -30.91
C CYS A 11 34.14 -14.71 -31.80
N PRO A 12 34.81 -15.44 -32.69
CA PRO A 12 34.19 -16.24 -33.73
C PRO A 12 33.62 -17.54 -33.16
N GLY A 13 32.56 -18.02 -33.80
CA GLY A 13 31.81 -19.20 -33.39
C GLY A 13 32.64 -20.47 -33.32
N TRP A 14 32.37 -21.25 -32.28
CA TRP A 14 32.63 -22.68 -32.22
C TRP A 14 31.36 -23.37 -31.75
N LEU A 15 31.03 -24.43 -32.47
CA LEU A 15 29.96 -25.40 -32.26
C LEU A 15 30.09 -26.06 -30.88
N ALA A 16 28.96 -26.35 -30.22
CA ALA A 16 28.60 -27.68 -29.70
C ALA A 16 27.60 -27.61 -28.54
N ALA A 17 26.72 -28.62 -28.52
CA ALA A 17 25.96 -29.13 -27.39
C ALA A 17 24.86 -28.23 -26.80
N GLY A 18 23.62 -28.59 -27.12
CA GLY A 18 22.43 -28.07 -26.48
C GLY A 18 22.47 -28.28 -24.97
N LEU A 19 22.43 -27.17 -24.24
CA LEU A 19 21.96 -27.12 -22.87
C LEU A 19 20.60 -26.42 -22.93
N LEU A 20 19.56 -27.17 -22.62
CA LEU A 20 18.25 -26.63 -22.27
C LEU A 20 18.48 -25.68 -21.08
N VAL A 21 18.58 -24.38 -21.33
CA VAL A 21 18.52 -23.37 -20.28
C VAL A 21 17.05 -23.30 -19.89
N PRO A 22 16.62 -23.82 -18.73
CA PRO A 22 15.28 -23.54 -18.29
C PRO A 22 15.21 -22.03 -18.10
N TRP A 23 14.43 -21.35 -18.94
CA TRP A 23 13.99 -19.99 -18.67
C TRP A 23 13.20 -20.04 -17.36
N LEU A 24 13.90 -19.94 -16.23
CA LEU A 24 13.31 -19.50 -14.98
C LEU A 24 12.92 -18.05 -15.22
N GLY A 25 11.67 -17.86 -15.66
CA GLY A 25 11.05 -16.56 -15.74
C GLY A 25 11.13 -15.92 -14.36
N LEU A 26 11.94 -14.86 -14.24
CA LEU A 26 11.80 -13.93 -13.15
C LEU A 26 10.43 -13.28 -13.32
N THR A 27 9.43 -13.80 -12.61
CA THR A 27 8.17 -13.10 -12.44
C THR A 27 8.49 -11.86 -11.61
N ALA A 28 8.61 -10.70 -12.25
CA ALA A 28 8.58 -9.44 -11.55
C ALA A 28 7.25 -9.39 -10.79
N ALA A 29 7.32 -9.42 -9.46
CA ALA A 29 6.16 -9.16 -8.63
C ALA A 29 5.72 -7.72 -8.93
N HIS A 30 4.63 -7.58 -9.68
CA HIS A 30 3.99 -6.29 -9.89
C HIS A 30 3.42 -5.87 -8.54
N ALA A 31 4.10 -4.97 -7.84
CA ALA A 31 3.51 -4.28 -6.71
C ALA A 31 2.34 -3.46 -7.25
N GLU A 32 1.12 -3.77 -6.81
CA GLU A 32 -0.04 -2.96 -7.17
C GLU A 32 0.19 -1.50 -6.73
N PRO A 33 -0.21 -0.52 -7.54
CA PRO A 33 -0.07 0.88 -7.18
C PRO A 33 -0.85 1.15 -5.89
N LYS A 34 -0.15 1.65 -4.88
CA LYS A 34 -0.77 2.15 -3.66
C LYS A 34 -1.50 3.46 -3.97
N LEU A 35 -2.78 3.54 -3.62
CA LEU A 35 -3.56 4.77 -3.77
C LEU A 35 -3.45 5.60 -2.50
N SER A 36 -2.88 6.79 -2.58
CA SER A 36 -2.83 7.76 -1.48
C SER A 36 -3.71 8.96 -1.80
N LEU A 37 -4.57 9.34 -0.86
CA LEU A 37 -5.46 10.49 -1.01
C LEU A 37 -5.58 11.30 0.29
N PRO A 38 -5.73 12.64 0.18
CA PRO A 38 -5.98 13.48 1.34
C PRO A 38 -7.40 13.26 1.86
N VAL A 39 -7.54 13.12 3.18
CA VAL A 39 -8.83 13.02 3.87
C VAL A 39 -8.78 13.84 5.17
N GLU A 40 -9.90 13.96 5.86
CA GLU A 40 -9.91 14.51 7.22
C GLU A 40 -10.01 13.36 8.24
N CYS A 41 -9.21 13.42 9.29
CA CYS A 41 -9.21 12.45 10.39
C CYS A 41 -9.54 13.11 11.72
N GLN A 42 -10.18 12.35 12.60
CA GLN A 42 -10.35 12.69 14.00
C GLN A 42 -9.89 11.52 14.85
N LEU A 43 -9.04 11.79 15.85
CA LEU A 43 -8.61 10.80 16.82
C LEU A 43 -9.36 11.02 18.14
N ALA A 44 -9.94 9.95 18.67
CA ALA A 44 -10.90 9.97 19.77
C ALA A 44 -12.01 11.01 19.51
N GLN A 45 -12.04 12.08 20.32
CA GLN A 45 -12.99 13.19 20.21
C GLN A 45 -12.25 14.52 20.01
N GLY A 46 -11.02 14.45 19.48
CA GLY A 46 -10.19 15.62 19.21
C GLY A 46 -10.68 16.46 18.03
N PRO A 47 -9.94 17.49 17.61
CA PRO A 47 -10.28 18.23 16.41
C PRO A 47 -10.11 17.38 15.15
N TRP A 48 -10.92 17.66 14.13
CA TRP A 48 -10.68 17.21 12.77
C TRP A 48 -9.37 17.83 12.25
N GLN A 49 -8.56 17.03 11.58
CA GLN A 49 -7.29 17.48 11.00
C GLN A 49 -7.01 16.80 9.66
N PRO A 50 -6.24 17.44 8.77
CA PRO A 50 -5.79 16.82 7.55
C PRO A 50 -4.95 15.57 7.85
N CYS A 51 -5.18 14.50 7.09
CA CYS A 51 -4.41 13.28 7.15
C CYS A 51 -4.36 12.63 5.76
N THR A 52 -3.52 11.60 5.61
CA THR A 52 -3.44 10.83 4.36
C THR A 52 -3.96 9.42 4.59
N LEU A 53 -4.94 9.01 3.79
CA LEU A 53 -5.32 7.61 3.64
C LEU A 53 -4.43 7.01 2.55
N THR A 54 -3.80 5.87 2.83
CA THR A 54 -3.16 5.07 1.79
C THR A 54 -3.72 3.67 1.80
N ILE A 55 -4.19 3.25 0.62
CA ILE A 55 -4.73 1.92 0.37
C ILE A 55 -3.63 1.14 -0.34
N GLU A 56 -3.14 0.09 0.33
CA GLU A 56 -2.25 -0.88 -0.31
C GLU A 56 -3.05 -1.97 -1.02
N GLN A 57 -4.16 -2.39 -0.41
CA GLN A 57 -5.07 -3.37 -0.99
C GLN A 57 -6.50 -3.01 -0.61
N VAL A 58 -7.33 -2.75 -1.60
CA VAL A 58 -8.73 -2.32 -1.41
C VAL A 58 -9.47 -3.36 -0.59
N GLY A 59 -10.18 -2.92 0.45
CA GLY A 59 -10.97 -3.79 1.33
C GLY A 59 -10.16 -4.71 2.27
N GLU A 60 -8.83 -4.72 2.17
CA GLU A 60 -7.96 -5.64 2.93
C GLU A 60 -6.89 -4.92 3.77
N HIS A 61 -6.14 -3.98 3.21
CA HIS A 61 -5.01 -3.34 3.91
C HIS A 61 -4.86 -1.87 3.54
N TRP A 62 -4.97 -1.02 4.55
CA TRP A 62 -4.81 0.43 4.44
C TRP A 62 -4.21 1.03 5.71
N TRP A 63 -3.75 2.27 5.63
CA TRP A 63 -3.35 3.03 6.81
C TRP A 63 -3.74 4.50 6.71
N LEU A 64 -3.87 5.11 7.89
CA LEU A 64 -4.03 6.55 8.05
C LEU A 64 -2.74 7.13 8.62
N GLN A 65 -2.23 8.16 7.95
CA GLN A 65 -1.14 8.98 8.44
C GLN A 65 -1.71 10.27 9.02
N VAL A 66 -1.72 10.37 10.35
CA VAL A 66 -2.19 11.54 11.11
C VAL A 66 -0.98 12.22 11.75
N GLY A 67 -0.46 13.26 11.11
CA GLY A 67 0.85 13.83 11.47
C GLY A 67 1.96 12.78 11.36
N SER A 68 2.65 12.49 12.46
CA SER A 68 3.69 11.44 12.54
C SER A 68 3.14 10.05 12.92
N GLN A 69 1.86 9.94 13.25
CA GLN A 69 1.23 8.70 13.68
C GLN A 69 0.71 7.91 12.48
N THR A 70 1.11 6.64 12.40
CA THR A 70 0.58 5.70 11.41
C THR A 70 -0.35 4.72 12.12
N LEU A 71 -1.59 4.63 11.66
CA LEU A 71 -2.61 3.69 12.11
C LEU A 71 -2.85 2.68 11.01
N VAL A 72 -2.52 1.41 11.24
CA VAL A 72 -2.57 0.37 10.20
C VAL A 72 -3.81 -0.49 10.39
N PHE A 73 -4.58 -0.67 9.34
CA PHE A 73 -5.83 -1.42 9.35
C PHE A 73 -5.71 -2.66 8.48
N ARG A 74 -6.20 -3.80 8.96
CA ARG A 74 -6.33 -5.03 8.18
C ARG A 74 -7.71 -5.61 8.32
N SER A 75 -8.35 -5.88 7.19
CA SER A 75 -9.59 -6.64 7.09
C SER A 75 -9.27 -8.06 6.62
N ASN A 76 -9.97 -9.05 7.18
CA ASN A 76 -9.84 -10.44 6.75
C ASN A 76 -10.85 -10.83 5.65
N GLY A 77 -11.58 -9.86 5.10
CA GLY A 77 -12.62 -10.07 4.08
C GLY A 77 -13.93 -10.70 4.60
N ARG A 78 -14.01 -11.00 5.90
CA ARG A 78 -15.19 -11.61 6.56
C ARG A 78 -15.84 -10.69 7.59
N GLY A 79 -15.51 -9.39 7.53
CA GLY A 79 -16.03 -8.36 8.43
C GLY A 79 -15.23 -8.15 9.71
N GLU A 80 -14.15 -8.90 9.94
CA GLU A 80 -13.23 -8.58 11.03
C GLU A 80 -12.18 -7.58 10.54
N ILE A 81 -12.06 -6.46 11.25
CA ILE A 81 -11.04 -5.45 11.03
C ILE A 81 -10.17 -5.36 12.28
N THR A 82 -8.86 -5.34 12.07
CA THR A 82 -7.88 -5.06 13.12
C THR A 82 -7.22 -3.71 12.88
N LEU A 83 -7.00 -2.98 13.96
CA LEU A 83 -6.25 -1.73 13.99
C LEU A 83 -4.99 -1.95 14.81
N ARG A 84 -3.83 -1.64 14.21
CA ARG A 84 -2.55 -1.53 14.90
C ARG A 84 -2.19 -0.06 15.11
N ASP A 85 -1.99 0.30 16.37
CA ASP A 85 -1.65 1.66 16.77
C ASP A 85 -0.13 1.95 16.64
N PRO A 86 0.32 3.21 16.85
CA PRO A 86 1.73 3.56 16.77
C PRO A 86 2.62 2.91 17.84
N ALA A 87 2.04 2.45 18.95
CA ALA A 87 2.74 1.68 19.98
C ALA A 87 2.89 0.20 19.59
N GLY A 88 2.26 -0.22 18.49
CA GLY A 88 2.29 -1.57 17.96
C GLY A 88 1.20 -2.49 18.54
N ILE A 89 0.31 -1.96 19.38
CA ILE A 89 -0.80 -2.72 19.95
C ILE A 89 -1.85 -2.94 18.87
N THR A 90 -2.32 -4.18 18.75
CA THR A 90 -3.34 -4.58 17.77
C THR A 90 -4.65 -4.89 18.50
N LYS A 91 -5.77 -4.36 18.00
CA LYS A 91 -7.11 -4.62 18.52
C LYS A 91 -8.11 -4.81 17.39
N THR A 92 -9.15 -5.61 17.65
CA THR A 92 -10.29 -5.76 16.74
C THR A 92 -11.21 -4.55 16.87
N VAL A 93 -11.62 -4.00 15.73
CA VAL A 93 -12.48 -2.80 15.64
C VAL A 93 -13.62 -3.07 14.67
N GLN A 94 -14.72 -2.35 14.84
CA GLN A 94 -15.86 -2.40 13.92
C GLN A 94 -16.02 -1.06 13.20
N PRO A 95 -16.32 -1.08 11.89
CA PRO A 95 -16.64 0.13 11.15
C PRO A 95 -18.02 0.64 11.54
N VAL A 96 -18.14 1.94 11.83
CA VAL A 96 -19.41 2.59 12.11
C VAL A 96 -19.50 3.91 11.35
N TRP A 97 -20.55 4.06 10.55
CA TRP A 97 -20.89 5.33 9.92
C TRP A 97 -21.58 6.25 10.92
N THR A 98 -21.12 7.50 10.99
CA THR A 98 -21.73 8.54 11.82
C THR A 98 -22.68 9.43 11.03
N ALA A 99 -23.52 10.19 11.73
CA ALA A 99 -24.40 11.19 11.12
C ALA A 99 -23.66 12.28 10.33
N GLN A 100 -22.36 12.46 10.59
CA GLN A 100 -21.50 13.44 9.91
C GLN A 100 -20.83 12.87 8.65
N ARG A 101 -21.30 11.70 8.16
CA ARG A 101 -20.70 10.96 7.04
C ARG A 101 -19.23 10.63 7.27
N ALA A 102 -18.86 10.40 8.53
CA ALA A 102 -17.55 9.87 8.87
C ALA A 102 -17.64 8.36 9.10
N LEU A 103 -16.63 7.63 8.64
CA LEU A 103 -16.44 6.24 8.99
C LEU A 103 -15.46 6.15 10.15
N CYS A 104 -15.88 5.48 11.23
CA CYS A 104 -15.11 5.39 12.47
C CYS A 104 -14.78 3.93 12.83
N TRP A 105 -13.59 3.75 13.41
CA TRP A 105 -13.10 2.51 14.00
C TRP A 105 -12.54 2.81 15.39
N ASP A 106 -13.34 2.55 16.43
CA ASP A 106 -12.94 2.68 17.84
C ASP A 106 -12.21 4.00 18.17
N GLY A 107 -12.88 5.12 17.86
CA GLY A 107 -12.36 6.48 18.08
C GLY A 107 -11.44 7.00 16.97
N VAL A 108 -11.07 6.21 15.97
CA VAL A 108 -10.39 6.73 14.77
C VAL A 108 -11.42 6.96 13.68
N CYS A 109 -11.69 8.21 13.35
CA CYS A 109 -12.69 8.58 12.35
C CYS A 109 -12.04 9.21 11.12
N THR A 110 -12.64 8.96 9.96
CA THR A 110 -12.24 9.53 8.67
C THR A 110 -13.45 10.04 7.92
N LYS A 111 -13.32 11.14 7.19
CA LYS A 111 -14.34 11.62 6.22
C LYS A 111 -13.66 12.25 5.01
N GLY A 112 -14.33 12.23 3.86
CA GLY A 112 -13.83 12.69 2.58
C GLY A 112 -14.23 11.74 1.46
N ASP A 113 -13.72 11.98 0.26
CA ASP A 113 -13.97 11.12 -0.90
C ASP A 113 -12.95 9.97 -0.91
N PHE A 114 -13.21 8.93 -0.12
CA PHE A 114 -12.42 7.70 -0.11
C PHE A 114 -13.19 6.52 -0.72
N PRO A 115 -12.55 5.68 -1.54
CA PRO A 115 -13.16 4.47 -2.07
C PRO A 115 -13.13 3.39 -1.00
N LEU A 116 -14.14 3.36 -0.14
CA LEU A 116 -14.30 2.31 0.89
C LEU A 116 -15.38 1.27 0.52
N ASP A 117 -15.90 1.34 -0.70
CA ASP A 117 -16.70 0.32 -1.39
C ASP A 117 -15.96 -0.17 -2.64
#